data_AF-A0AAD7ASK6-F1
#
_entry.id   AF-A0AAD7ASK6-F1
#
_cell.length_a   1.000
_cell.length_b   1.000
_cell.length_c   1.000
_cell.angle_alpha   90.00
_cell.angle_beta   90.00
_cell.angle_gamma   90.00
#
_symmetry.space_group_name_H-M   'P 1'
#
loop_
_entity.id
_entity.type
_entity.pdbx_description
1 polymer ?
#
loop_
_entity_poly.entity_id
_entity_poly.type
_entity_poly.pdbx_seq_one_letter_code
_entity_poly.pdbx_strand_id
1 'polypeptide(L)'
;CNKGVEAIKLCLCNAQCHSALDQICNYLYIKSRFRMYKGAQVWHQGATTRARGLMNRNNEKICMQAEKYVAMWEAKRLLVGEASIAWHRLDPKKDLHCMDAEEDRAVVNNRRHRKRKNIGEGQRCRDPTGEGRHTISWIWMGVDTSSAATSNTVLTAGLCVEWCKAWA
;
A
#
# COMPACT_ATOMS: atom_id res chain seq x y z
N CYS A 1 1.34 -38.60 3.20
CA CYS A 1 0.64 -37.30 3.25
C CYS A 1 -0.69 -37.40 2.53
N ASN A 2 -1.80 -37.01 3.17
CA ASN A 2 -3.12 -36.98 2.53
C ASN A 2 -3.16 -35.84 1.53
N LYS A 3 -3.28 -36.15 0.23
CA LYS A 3 -3.31 -35.19 -0.88
C LYS A 3 -4.35 -34.07 -0.68
N GLY A 4 -5.44 -34.34 0.04
CA GLY A 4 -6.46 -33.33 0.37
C GLY A 4 -5.99 -32.23 1.34
N VAL A 5 -5.06 -32.53 2.25
CA VAL A 5 -4.57 -31.54 3.24
C VAL A 5 -3.70 -30.48 2.57
N GLU A 6 -2.93 -30.87 1.56
CA GLU A 6 -2.08 -29.95 0.78
C GLU A 6 -2.94 -28.96 -0.01
N ALA A 7 -4.03 -29.42 -0.62
CA ALA A 7 -4.98 -28.57 -1.33
C ALA A 7 -5.67 -27.54 -0.40
N ILE A 8 -6.08 -27.96 0.80
CA ILE A 8 -6.69 -27.07 1.79
C ILE A 8 -5.68 -26.01 2.26
N LYS A 9 -4.44 -26.41 2.54
CA LYS A 9 -3.37 -25.48 2.92
C LYS A 9 -3.11 -24.45 1.82
N LEU A 10 -3.05 -24.88 0.57
CA LEU A 10 -2.88 -23.99 -0.57
C LEU A 10 -4.01 -22.95 -0.67
N CYS A 11 -5.26 -23.40 -0.57
CA CYS A 11 -6.44 -22.53 -0.60
C CYS A 11 -6.39 -21.50 0.53
N LEU A 12 -6.06 -21.95 1.74
CA LEU A 12 -5.90 -21.06 2.90
C LEU A 12 -4.76 -20.05 2.69
N CYS A 13 -3.61 -20.47 2.18
CA CYS A 13 -2.51 -19.56 1.84
C CYS A 13 -2.94 -18.50 0.83
N ASN A 14 -3.66 -18.88 -0.23
CA ASN A 14 -4.17 -17.94 -1.23
C ASN A 14 -5.11 -16.90 -0.61
N ALA A 15 -6.09 -17.36 0.18
CA ALA A 15 -7.04 -16.48 0.84
C ALA A 15 -6.34 -15.51 1.81
N GLN A 16 -5.36 -16.01 2.57
CA GLN A 16 -4.60 -15.17 3.50
C GLN A 16 -3.67 -14.19 2.79
N CYS A 17 -3.06 -14.55 1.66
CA CYS A 17 -2.29 -13.62 0.84
C CYS A 17 -3.17 -12.48 0.31
N HIS A 18 -4.35 -12.78 -0.22
CA HIS A 18 -5.32 -11.76 -0.65
C HIS A 18 -5.71 -10.83 0.50
N SER A 19 -6.13 -11.40 1.63
CA SER A 19 -6.58 -10.60 2.78
C SER A 19 -5.45 -9.75 3.37
N ALA A 20 -4.22 -10.28 3.45
CA ALA A 20 -3.07 -9.52 3.94
C ALA A 20 -2.74 -8.35 2.99
N LEU A 21 -2.76 -8.59 1.67
CA LEU A 21 -2.49 -7.56 0.67
C LEU A 21 -3.54 -6.44 0.71
N ASP A 22 -4.83 -6.79 0.78
CA ASP A 22 -5.93 -5.83 0.91
C ASP A 22 -5.77 -4.96 2.18
N GLN A 23 -5.43 -5.58 3.32
CA GLN A 23 -5.17 -4.84 4.55
C GLN A 23 -3.94 -3.92 4.44
N ILE A 24 -2.86 -4.36 3.78
CA ILE A 24 -1.68 -3.52 3.52
C ILE A 24 -2.10 -2.26 2.74
N CYS A 25 -2.86 -2.42 1.65
CA CYS A 25 -3.38 -1.29 0.87
C CYS A 25 -4.22 -0.34 1.73
N ASN A 26 -5.15 -0.87 2.52
CA ASN A 26 -6.00 -0.09 3.41
C ASN A 26 -5.17 0.72 4.44
N TYR A 27 -4.19 0.10 5.10
CA TYR A 27 -3.35 0.80 6.07
C TYR A 27 -2.40 1.82 5.42
N LEU A 28 -1.90 1.57 4.21
CA LEU A 28 -1.11 2.54 3.47
C LEU A 28 -1.96 3.74 3.03
N TYR A 29 -3.22 3.51 2.65
CA TYR A 29 -4.16 4.59 2.36
C TYR A 29 -4.43 5.46 3.60
N ILE A 30 -4.66 4.83 4.76
CA ILE A 30 -4.78 5.53 6.05
C ILE A 30 -3.50 6.32 6.39
N LYS A 31 -2.31 5.73 6.14
CA LYS A 31 -1.02 6.40 6.34
C LYS A 31 -0.92 7.67 5.49
N SER A 32 -1.36 7.62 4.24
CA SER A 32 -1.42 8.80 3.36
C SER A 32 -2.32 9.90 3.95
N ARG A 33 -3.53 9.55 4.40
CA ARG A 33 -4.45 10.51 5.03
C ARG A 33 -3.89 11.13 6.31
N PHE A 34 -3.18 10.36 7.14
CA PHE A 34 -2.50 10.91 8.31
C PHE A 34 -1.41 11.94 7.93
N ARG A 35 -0.73 11.76 6.80
CA ARG A 35 0.24 12.77 6.31
C ARG A 35 -0.45 14.05 5.91
N MET A 36 -1.55 13.96 5.15
CA MET A 36 -2.33 15.14 4.75
C MET A 36 -2.81 15.92 5.99
N TYR A 37 -3.40 15.21 6.96
CA TYR A 37 -3.85 15.78 8.24
C TYR A 37 -2.72 16.53 8.95
N LYS A 38 -1.55 15.90 9.07
CA LYS A 38 -0.36 16.52 9.70
C LYS A 38 0.10 17.77 8.96
N GLY A 39 0.07 17.77 7.63
CA GLY A 39 0.47 18.91 6.80
C GLY A 39 -0.54 20.06 6.78
N ALA A 40 -1.81 19.80 7.10
CA ALA A 40 -2.89 20.79 7.08
C ALA A 40 -3.13 21.46 8.45
N GLN A 41 -3.08 20.70 9.55
CA GLN A 41 -3.58 21.15 10.86
C GLN A 41 -2.49 21.46 11.91
N VAL A 42 -1.22 21.19 11.65
CA VAL A 42 -0.15 21.35 12.65
C VAL A 42 0.65 22.62 12.39
N TRP A 43 0.01 23.79 12.52
CA TRP A 43 0.70 25.04 12.75
C TRP A 43 0.47 25.47 14.21
N HIS A 44 1.56 25.41 14.99
CA HIS A 44 1.76 26.13 16.25
C HIS A 44 1.27 25.53 17.58
N GLN A 45 0.89 24.24 17.70
CA GLN A 45 0.70 23.61 19.03
C GLN A 45 1.11 22.12 19.14
N GLY A 46 1.51 21.73 20.36
CA GLY A 46 2.05 20.43 20.79
C GLY A 46 1.09 19.23 20.78
N ALA A 47 0.32 19.05 19.71
CA ALA A 47 -0.52 17.87 19.46
C ALA A 47 0.26 16.69 18.79
N THR A 48 1.59 16.75 18.79
CA THR A 48 2.45 15.88 17.97
C THR A 48 2.52 14.45 18.48
N THR A 49 2.43 14.22 19.80
CA THR A 49 2.63 12.88 20.39
C THR A 49 1.48 11.92 20.08
N ARG A 50 0.22 12.38 20.21
CA ARG A 50 -0.95 11.53 19.94
C ARG A 50 -1.08 11.17 18.46
N ALA A 51 -0.91 12.14 17.57
CA ALA A 51 -0.93 11.91 16.13
C ALA A 51 0.22 10.98 15.69
N ARG A 52 1.42 11.16 16.24
CA ARG A 52 2.56 10.27 15.98
C ARG A 52 2.30 8.86 16.52
N GLY A 53 1.69 8.72 17.69
CA GLY A 53 1.27 7.43 18.23
C GLY A 53 0.28 6.69 17.32
N LEU A 54 -0.70 7.39 16.76
CA LEU A 54 -1.65 6.82 15.78
C LEU A 54 -0.93 6.38 14.49
N MET A 55 -0.01 7.20 13.97
CA MET A 55 0.79 6.85 12.80
C MET A 55 1.69 5.64 13.06
N ASN A 56 2.31 5.56 14.23
CA ASN A 56 3.18 4.44 14.60
C ASN A 56 2.38 3.13 14.71
N ARG A 57 1.23 3.15 15.37
CA ARG A 57 0.31 1.99 15.43
C ARG A 57 -0.13 1.55 14.04
N ASN A 58 -0.38 2.49 13.13
CA ASN A 58 -0.71 2.16 11.75
C ASN A 58 0.49 1.52 11.02
N ASN A 59 1.70 2.03 11.23
CA ASN A 59 2.92 1.43 10.68
C ASN A 59 3.16 0.02 11.24
N GLU A 60 2.92 -0.20 12.54
CA GLU A 60 2.99 -1.53 13.16
C GLU A 60 2.01 -2.51 12.49
N LYS A 61 0.79 -2.06 12.20
CA LYS A 61 -0.20 -2.87 11.45
C LYS A 61 0.26 -3.19 10.02
N ILE A 62 0.88 -2.23 9.32
CA ILE A 62 1.48 -2.46 7.99
C ILE A 62 2.55 -3.55 8.08
N CYS A 63 3.49 -3.44 9.03
CA CYS A 63 4.56 -4.41 9.22
C CYS A 63 3.99 -5.81 9.52
N MET A 64 3.03 -5.90 10.45
CA MET A 64 2.41 -7.17 10.83
C MET A 64 1.72 -7.86 9.64
N GLN A 65 1.01 -7.11 8.80
CA GLN A 65 0.38 -7.70 7.61
C GLN A 65 1.41 -8.06 6.52
N ALA A 66 2.47 -7.28 6.37
CA ALA A 66 3.55 -7.59 5.45
C ALA A 66 4.29 -8.88 5.84
N GLU A 67 4.61 -9.05 7.13
CA GLU A 67 5.20 -10.27 7.67
C GLU A 67 4.28 -11.48 7.45
N LYS A 68 2.97 -11.30 7.69
CA LYS A 68 1.97 -12.33 7.40
C LYS A 68 1.98 -12.72 5.93
N TYR A 69 1.97 -11.75 5.01
CA TYR A 69 2.02 -12.02 3.58
C TYR A 69 3.29 -12.80 3.20
N VAL A 70 4.46 -12.38 3.68
CA VAL A 70 5.73 -13.05 3.41
C VAL A 70 5.72 -14.49 3.93
N ALA A 71 5.26 -14.72 5.16
CA ALA A 71 5.17 -16.06 5.74
C ALA A 71 4.24 -16.99 4.94
N MET A 72 3.08 -16.48 4.51
CA MET A 72 2.13 -17.27 3.71
C MET A 72 2.65 -17.52 2.30
N TRP A 73 3.35 -16.57 1.70
CA TRP A 73 4.01 -16.73 0.41
C TRP A 73 5.13 -17.79 0.47
N GLU A 74 5.93 -17.79 1.53
CA GLU A 74 6.96 -18.82 1.76
C GLU A 74 6.36 -20.20 1.98
N ALA A 75 5.30 -20.31 2.79
CA ALA A 75 4.57 -21.56 2.98
C ALA A 75 4.02 -22.10 1.66
N LYS A 76 3.47 -21.22 0.82
CA LYS A 76 2.99 -21.57 -0.52
C LYS A 76 4.14 -22.01 -1.43
N ARG A 77 5.29 -21.33 -1.38
CA ARG A 77 6.49 -21.71 -2.13
C ARG A 77 6.96 -23.12 -1.79
N LEU A 78 6.92 -23.50 -0.51
CA LEU A 78 7.30 -24.84 -0.07
C LEU A 78 6.33 -25.93 -0.57
N LEU A 79 5.05 -25.61 -0.74
CA LEU A 79 4.04 -26.59 -1.20
C LEU A 79 4.05 -26.83 -2.72
N VAL A 80 4.26 -25.77 -3.51
CA VAL A 80 4.08 -25.81 -4.97
C VAL A 80 5.40 -25.70 -5.74
N GLY A 81 6.46 -25.18 -5.12
CA GLY A 81 7.70 -24.80 -5.78
C GLY A 81 7.60 -23.43 -6.46
N GLU A 82 8.74 -22.77 -6.66
CA GLU A 82 8.84 -21.36 -7.08
C GLU A 82 8.26 -21.09 -8.49
N ALA A 83 8.36 -22.06 -9.40
CA ALA A 83 7.98 -21.90 -10.81
C ALA A 83 6.46 -21.82 -11.07
N SER A 84 5.61 -22.19 -10.11
CA SER A 84 4.15 -22.25 -10.27
C SER A 84 3.43 -21.22 -9.38
N ILE A 85 4.18 -20.31 -8.75
CA ILE A 85 3.61 -19.28 -7.87
C ILE A 85 3.14 -18.09 -8.72
N ALA A 86 1.83 -17.97 -8.92
CA ALA A 86 1.19 -16.81 -9.55
C ALA A 86 1.25 -15.50 -8.71
N TRP A 87 2.06 -15.45 -7.65
CA TRP A 87 2.08 -14.35 -6.68
C TRP A 87 3.45 -13.70 -6.61
N HIS A 88 3.49 -12.38 -6.68
CA HIS A 88 4.72 -11.60 -6.53
C HIS A 88 5.27 -11.70 -5.10
N ARG A 89 6.59 -11.82 -5.00
CA ARG A 89 7.29 -11.72 -3.72
C ARG A 89 7.29 -10.26 -3.27
N LEU A 90 6.81 -10.02 -2.05
CA LEU A 90 6.80 -8.70 -1.44
C LEU A 90 8.19 -8.37 -0.87
N ASP A 91 8.76 -7.23 -1.27
CA ASP A 91 9.92 -6.62 -0.61
C ASP A 91 9.44 -5.47 0.29
N PRO A 92 9.42 -5.64 1.63
CA PRO A 92 8.92 -4.62 2.55
C PRO A 92 9.60 -3.25 2.41
N LYS A 93 10.84 -3.20 1.90
CA LYS A 93 11.58 -1.94 1.75
C LYS A 93 11.23 -1.19 0.46
N LYS A 94 10.81 -1.90 -0.59
CA LYS A 94 10.59 -1.34 -1.93
C LYS A 94 9.12 -1.25 -2.31
N ASP A 95 8.28 -2.13 -1.77
CA ASP A 95 6.90 -2.27 -2.23
C ASP A 95 5.90 -1.57 -1.28
N LEU A 96 6.25 -1.40 0.00
CA LEU A 96 5.39 -0.78 1.02
C LEU A 96 5.44 0.75 1.00
N HIS A 97 4.92 1.35 -0.07
CA HIS A 97 4.80 2.79 -0.22
C HIS A 97 3.34 3.24 -0.38
N CYS A 98 3.05 4.45 0.08
CA CYS A 98 1.71 5.03 -0.07
C CYS A 98 1.44 5.38 -1.53
N MET A 99 0.18 5.27 -1.93
CA MET A 99 -0.27 5.87 -3.18
C MET A 99 -0.28 7.39 -3.00
N ASP A 100 0.79 8.06 -3.41
CA ASP A 100 0.82 9.52 -3.48
C ASP A 100 0.02 9.93 -4.71
N ALA A 101 -1.24 10.32 -4.51
CA ALA A 101 -2.09 10.84 -5.58
C ALA A 101 -1.44 12.10 -6.18
N GLU A 102 -1.53 12.27 -7.50
CA GLU A 102 -1.01 13.47 -8.17
C GLU A 102 -1.55 14.78 -7.59
N GLU A 103 -2.75 14.77 -6.99
CA GLU A 103 -3.31 15.93 -6.28
C GLU A 103 -2.46 16.39 -5.10
N ASP A 104 -1.87 15.46 -4.33
CA ASP A 104 -0.95 15.81 -3.24
C ASP A 104 0.32 16.46 -3.81
N ARG A 105 0.75 16.04 -4.99
CA ARG A 105 1.88 16.65 -5.72
C ARG A 105 1.52 18.04 -6.22
N ALA A 106 0.30 18.28 -6.69
CA ALA A 106 -0.16 19.57 -7.20
C ALA A 106 -0.30 20.61 -6.08
N VAL A 107 -0.87 20.24 -4.92
CA VAL A 107 -0.98 21.14 -3.75
C VAL A 107 0.40 21.47 -3.18
N VAL A 108 1.30 20.48 -3.11
CA VAL A 108 2.69 20.69 -2.67
C VAL A 108 3.47 21.53 -3.68
N ASN A 109 3.35 21.27 -4.99
CA ASN A 109 4.01 22.06 -6.04
C ASN A 109 3.49 23.50 -6.09
N ASN A 110 2.19 23.74 -5.94
CA ASN A 110 1.62 25.10 -5.90
C ASN A 110 2.10 25.86 -4.66
N ARG A 111 2.14 25.23 -3.48
CA ARG A 111 2.76 25.84 -2.27
C ARG A 111 4.25 26.13 -2.47
N ARG A 112 5.00 25.22 -3.12
CA ARG A 112 6.42 25.41 -3.44
C ARG A 112 6.65 26.54 -4.45
N HIS A 113 5.82 26.66 -5.48
CA HIS A 113 5.92 27.71 -6.50
C HIS A 113 5.62 29.10 -5.91
N ARG A 114 4.62 29.19 -5.01
CA ARG A 114 4.30 30.41 -4.27
C ARG A 114 5.41 30.82 -3.29
N LYS A 115 6.15 29.86 -2.72
CA LYS A 115 7.30 30.12 -1.84
C LYS A 115 8.59 30.47 -2.60
N ARG A 116 8.81 29.92 -3.81
CA ARG A 116 9.94 30.24 -4.70
C ARG A 116 9.94 31.69 -5.19
N LYS A 117 8.77 32.33 -5.31
CA LYS A 117 8.69 33.78 -5.62
C LYS A 117 9.20 34.69 -4.50
N ASN A 118 9.32 34.19 -3.27
CA ASN A 118 9.65 35.01 -2.09
C ASN A 118 11.03 34.71 -1.47
N ILE A 119 11.76 33.69 -1.93
CA ILE A 119 13.06 33.30 -1.34
C ILE A 119 14.04 33.05 -2.46
N GLY A 120 15.11 33.86 -2.49
CA GLY A 120 16.20 33.78 -3.46
C GLY A 120 16.79 32.38 -3.60
N GLU A 121 17.35 32.14 -4.78
CA GLU A 121 17.93 30.88 -5.23
C GLU A 121 18.95 30.32 -4.23
N GLY A 122 18.78 29.06 -3.81
CA GLY A 122 19.85 28.36 -3.11
C GLY A 122 19.43 27.12 -2.33
N GLN A 123 18.29 27.13 -1.64
CA GLN A 123 17.96 26.02 -0.74
C GLN A 123 16.88 25.11 -1.33
N ARG A 124 17.31 23.96 -1.89
CA ARG A 124 16.37 22.86 -2.22
C ARG A 124 15.69 22.43 -0.92
N CYS A 125 14.42 22.77 -0.74
CA CYS A 125 13.64 22.28 0.39
C CYS A 125 13.61 20.74 0.34
N ARG A 126 14.28 20.08 1.28
CA ARG A 126 14.14 18.64 1.51
C ARG A 126 12.66 18.34 1.79
N ASP A 127 12.16 17.27 1.20
CA ASP A 127 10.81 16.80 1.46
C ASP A 127 10.70 16.49 2.96
N PRO A 128 9.78 17.14 3.73
CA PRO A 128 9.62 16.85 5.15
C PRO A 128 9.13 15.42 5.42
N THR A 129 8.80 14.70 4.35
CA THR A 129 8.20 13.37 4.36
C THR A 129 9.23 12.25 4.49
N GLY A 130 10.49 12.46 4.10
CA GLY A 130 11.56 11.45 4.17
C GLY A 130 11.38 10.23 3.24
N GLU A 131 10.23 10.09 2.59
CA GLU A 131 10.00 9.16 1.49
C GLU A 131 10.36 9.88 0.19
N GLY A 132 11.27 9.30 -0.59
CA GLY A 132 11.78 9.89 -1.81
C GLY A 132 10.73 9.94 -2.93
N ARG A 133 11.16 10.28 -4.14
CA ARG A 133 10.32 10.11 -5.34
C ARG A 133 10.28 8.62 -5.67
N HIS A 134 9.13 7.98 -5.51
CA HIS A 134 8.96 6.56 -5.77
C HIS A 134 7.94 6.30 -6.88
N THR A 135 8.22 5.30 -7.71
CA THR A 135 7.26 4.72 -8.66
C THR A 135 6.15 4.03 -7.85
N ILE A 136 4.90 4.11 -8.32
CA ILE A 136 3.76 3.43 -7.68
C ILE A 136 4.09 1.94 -7.57
N SER A 137 3.99 1.36 -6.38
CA SER A 137 4.31 -0.04 -6.17
C SER A 137 3.27 -0.95 -6.80
N TRP A 138 3.69 -2.16 -7.20
CA TRP A 138 2.84 -3.14 -7.87
C TRP A 138 1.63 -3.56 -7.03
N ILE A 139 1.70 -3.42 -5.70
CA ILE A 139 0.58 -3.70 -4.79
C ILE A 139 -0.65 -2.83 -5.12
N TRP A 140 -0.43 -1.64 -5.67
CA TRP A 140 -1.49 -0.74 -6.14
C TRP A 140 -1.92 -1.00 -7.58
N MET A 141 -1.13 -1.76 -8.34
CA MET A 141 -1.48 -2.16 -9.69
C MET A 141 -2.37 -3.39 -9.58
N GLY A 142 -3.64 -3.26 -9.98
CA GLY A 142 -4.61 -4.36 -9.90
C GLY A 142 -4.11 -5.64 -10.58
N VAL A 143 -4.74 -6.77 -10.24
CA VAL A 143 -4.32 -8.14 -10.58
C VAL A 143 -4.00 -8.42 -12.05
N ASP A 144 -4.42 -7.61 -13.03
CA ASP A 144 -4.07 -7.83 -14.44
C ASP A 144 -3.96 -6.52 -15.24
N THR A 145 -2.76 -5.93 -15.30
CA THR A 145 -2.47 -4.96 -16.37
C THR A 145 -1.49 -5.51 -17.43
N SER A 146 -0.88 -6.67 -17.19
CA SER A 146 0.07 -7.30 -18.13
C SER A 146 -0.57 -8.28 -19.12
N SER A 147 -1.79 -8.78 -18.85
CA SER A 147 -2.56 -9.64 -19.74
C SER A 147 -3.70 -8.85 -20.39
N ALA A 148 -3.45 -8.28 -21.56
CA ALA A 148 -4.42 -7.45 -22.30
C ALA A 148 -5.67 -8.21 -22.80
N ALA A 149 -5.82 -9.52 -22.53
CA ALA A 149 -6.89 -10.35 -23.09
C ALA A 149 -7.99 -10.79 -22.09
N THR A 150 -7.76 -10.74 -20.77
CA THR A 150 -8.71 -11.24 -19.74
C THR A 150 -9.32 -10.14 -18.87
N SER A 151 -9.03 -8.88 -19.18
CA SER A 151 -9.25 -7.73 -18.28
C SER A 151 -10.72 -7.51 -17.89
N ASN A 152 -11.69 -7.76 -18.77
CA ASN A 152 -13.08 -7.38 -18.50
C ASN A 152 -13.79 -8.23 -17.44
N THR A 153 -13.53 -9.54 -17.34
CA THR A 153 -14.26 -10.42 -16.41
C THR A 153 -13.73 -10.35 -14.98
N VAL A 154 -12.43 -10.12 -14.81
CA VAL A 154 -11.81 -9.93 -13.48
C VAL A 154 -12.14 -8.53 -12.94
N LEU A 155 -12.16 -7.51 -13.80
CA LEU A 155 -12.59 -6.15 -13.43
C LEU A 155 -14.07 -6.09 -13.03
N THR A 156 -14.97 -6.80 -13.72
CA THR A 156 -16.40 -6.84 -13.34
C THR A 156 -16.62 -7.60 -12.03
N ALA A 157 -15.90 -8.69 -11.78
CA ALA A 157 -15.97 -9.39 -10.51
C ALA A 157 -15.52 -8.52 -9.33
N GLY A 158 -14.43 -7.76 -9.49
CA GLY A 158 -13.97 -6.79 -8.50
C GLY A 158 -15.00 -5.68 -8.22
N LEU A 159 -15.62 -5.14 -9.27
CA LEU A 159 -16.70 -4.14 -9.17
C LEU A 159 -17.94 -4.69 -8.45
N CYS A 160 -18.35 -5.92 -8.73
CA CYS A 160 -19.48 -6.56 -8.04
C CYS A 160 -19.19 -6.76 -6.55
N VAL A 161 -17.96 -7.15 -6.19
CA VAL A 161 -17.55 -7.31 -4.79
C VAL A 161 -17.56 -5.96 -4.06
N GLU A 162 -17.02 -4.90 -4.66
CA GLU A 162 -17.04 -3.55 -4.08
C GLU A 162 -18.47 -3.00 -3.98
N TRP A 163 -19.33 -3.29 -4.96
CA TRP A 163 -20.75 -2.93 -4.91
C TRP A 163 -21.48 -3.64 -3.77
N CYS A 164 -21.23 -4.94 -3.57
CA CYS A 164 -21.78 -5.69 -2.43
C CYS A 164 -21.27 -5.18 -1.08
N LYS A 165 -19.99 -4.75 -0.98
CA LYS A 165 -19.44 -4.15 0.24
C LYS A 165 -20.05 -2.79 0.56
N ALA A 166 -20.42 -2.00 -0.44
CA ALA A 166 -21.03 -0.67 -0.24
C ALA A 166 -22.48 -0.75 0.27
N TRP A 167 -23.12 -1.91 0.12
CA TRP A 167 -24.54 -2.13 0.45
C TRP A 167 -24.76 -3.07 1.65
N ALA A 168 -23.70 -3.52 2.33
CA ALA A 168 -23.75 -4.29 3.57
C ALA A 168 -23.42 -3.41 4.78
#